data_AF-A0A3S0U197-F1
#
_entry.id   AF-A0A3S0U197-F1
#
_cell.length_a   1.000
_cell.length_b   1.000
_cell.length_c   1.000
_cell.angle_alpha   90.00
_cell.angle_beta   90.00
_cell.angle_gamma   90.00
#
_symmetry.space_group_name_H-M   'P 1'
#
loop_
_entity.id
_entity.type
_entity.pdbx_description
1 polymer ?
#
loop_
_entity_poly.entity_id
_entity_poly.type
_entity_poly.pdbx_seq_one_letter_code
_entity_poly.pdbx_strand_id
1 'polypeptide(L)' 'MQYFDDGHWVIRLHTDAKMGDPEFDTAKAETWQFRSGAWAEKPNLASKIRFTGDWNPCTKDEAYAVLERSGAKLPNRPDF' A
#
# COMPACT_ATOMS: atom_id res chain seq x y z
N MET A 1 -6.89 3.25 7.95
CA MET A 1 -5.79 3.19 6.95
C MET A 1 -5.35 1.76 6.87
N GLN A 2 -5.36 1.19 5.67
CA GLN A 2 -5.03 -0.21 5.42
C GLN A 2 -3.76 -0.31 4.58
N TYR A 3 -3.02 -1.40 4.75
CA TYR A 3 -1.82 -1.69 3.97
C TYR A 3 -2.00 -3.02 3.26
N PHE A 4 -1.46 -3.08 2.05
CA PHE A 4 -1.45 -4.28 1.23
C PHE A 4 -0.07 -4.46 0.63
N ASP A 5 0.38 -5.70 0.53
CA ASP A 5 1.63 -6.05 -0.14
C ASP A 5 1.49 -7.28 -1.03
N ASP A 6 2.40 -7.37 -2.00
CA ASP A 6 2.57 -8.51 -2.90
C ASP A 6 3.99 -9.11 -2.75
N GLY A 7 4.61 -8.93 -1.58
CA GLY A 7 6.01 -9.31 -1.32
C GLY A 7 7.09 -8.51 -2.06
N HIS A 8 6.72 -7.75 -3.10
CA HIS A 8 7.63 -6.85 -3.83
C HIS A 8 7.18 -5.38 -3.73
N TRP A 9 5.87 -5.15 -3.81
CA TRP A 9 5.25 -3.83 -3.79
C TRP A 9 4.38 -3.66 -2.57
N VAL A 10 4.20 -2.40 -2.17
CA VAL A 10 3.32 -2.03 -1.07
C VAL A 10 2.38 -0.92 -1.49
N ILE A 11 1.14 -1.06 -1.07
CA ILE A 11 0.07 -0.11 -1.23
C ILE A 11 -0.44 0.30 0.14
N ARG A 12 -0.69 1.59 0.32
CA ARG A 12 -1.44 2.11 1.46
C ARG A 12 -2.76 2.70 0.97
N LEU A 13 -3.84 2.28 1.61
CA LEU A 13 -5.20 2.77 1.38
C LEU A 13 -5.62 3.70 2.51
N HIS A 14 -6.11 4.88 2.15
CA HIS A 14 -6.63 5.89 3.08
C HIS A 14 -8.11 5.68 3.37
N THR A 15 -8.46 4.44 3.73
CA THR A 15 -9.80 4.09 4.18
C THR A 15 -9.71 3.05 5.28
N ASP A 16 -10.82 2.87 5.98
CA ASP A 16 -11.08 1.73 6.87
C ASP A 16 -12.14 0.79 6.29
N ALA A 17 -12.75 1.18 5.16
CA ALA A 17 -13.71 0.38 4.44
C ALA A 17 -13.11 -0.99 4.06
N LYS A 18 -13.95 -2.04 4.05
CA LYS A 18 -13.49 -3.39 3.73
C LYS A 18 -13.56 -3.61 2.22
N MET A 19 -12.81 -4.60 1.72
CA MET A 19 -12.94 -5.09 0.35
C MET A 19 -14.36 -5.60 0.10
N GLY A 20 -15.20 -4.75 -0.48
CA GLY A 20 -16.63 -5.01 -0.68
C GLY A 20 -17.47 -3.75 -0.56
N ASP A 21 -17.02 -2.78 0.25
CA ASP A 21 -17.67 -1.50 0.41
C ASP A 21 -17.44 -0.60 -0.81
N PRO A 22 -18.44 0.16 -1.27
CA PRO A 22 -18.28 1.11 -2.38
C PRO A 22 -17.27 2.22 -2.08
N GLU A 23 -17.05 2.53 -0.80
CA GLU A 23 -16.04 3.48 -0.33
C GLU A 23 -14.61 2.95 -0.52
N PHE A 24 -14.43 1.63 -0.61
CA PHE A 24 -13.11 1.04 -0.88
C PHE A 24 -12.65 1.38 -2.30
N ASP A 25 -13.52 1.19 -3.29
CA ASP A 25 -13.22 1.42 -4.71
C ASP A 25 -12.88 2.89 -5.03
N THR A 26 -13.41 3.81 -4.23
CA THR A 26 -13.17 5.27 -4.37
C THR A 26 -12.11 5.80 -3.40
N ALA A 27 -11.54 4.94 -2.55
CA ALA A 27 -10.54 5.33 -1.58
C ALA A 27 -9.23 5.77 -2.25
N LYS A 28 -8.56 6.75 -1.64
CA LYS A 28 -7.22 7.13 -2.05
C LYS A 28 -6.24 6.00 -1.76
N ALA A 29 -5.57 5.58 -2.81
CA ALA A 29 -4.59 4.50 -2.76
C ALA A 29 -3.26 5.04 -3.27
N GLU A 30 -2.20 4.79 -2.51
CA GLU A 30 -0.84 5.19 -2.85
C GLU A 30 0.07 3.98 -2.87
N THR A 31 1.00 3.95 -3.82
CA THR A 31 2.04 2.93 -3.90
C THR A 31 3.40 3.54 -3.67
N TRP A 32 4.32 2.77 -3.09
CA TRP A 32 5.69 3.22 -2.90
C TRP A 32 6.46 3.25 -4.22
N GLN A 33 6.98 4.43 -4.60
CA GLN A 33 7.90 4.54 -5.73
C GLN A 33 9.34 4.42 -5.25
N PHE A 34 9.95 3.26 -5.47
CA PHE A 34 11.35 2.99 -5.12
C PHE A 34 12.34 4.02 -5.69
N ARG A 35 12.13 4.44 -6.95
CA ARG A 35 13.01 5.40 -7.62
C ARG A 35 12.96 6.80 -7.00
N SER A 36 11.79 7.20 -6.53
CA SER A 36 11.54 8.53 -5.97
C SER A 36 11.66 8.55 -4.45
N GLY A 37 11.68 7.37 -3.80
CA GLY A 37 11.66 7.25 -2.34
C GLY A 37 10.42 7.89 -1.71
N ALA A 38 9.28 7.83 -2.40
CA ALA A 38 8.06 8.51 -1.98
C ALA A 38 6.80 7.70 -2.30
N TRP A 39 5.76 7.91 -1.49
CA TRP A 39 4.41 7.45 -1.79
C TRP A 39 3.84 8.28 -2.93
N ALA A 40 3.27 7.61 -3.93
CA ALA A 40 2.59 8.25 -5.03
C ALA A 40 1.16 7.75 -5.13
N GLU A 41 0.23 8.71 -5.19
CA GLU A 41 -1.18 8.42 -5.41
C GLU A 41 -1.37 7.78 -6.79
N LYS A 42 -2.19 6.73 -6.81
CA LYS A 42 -2.56 6.02 -8.02
C LYS A 42 -4.08 5.98 -8.10
N PRO A 43 -4.69 6.75 -9.02
CA PRO A 43 -6.12 6.66 -9.24
C PRO A 43 -6.50 5.23 -9.68
N ASN A 44 -7.64 4.73 -9.21
CA ASN A 44 -8.18 3.39 -9.46
C ASN A 44 -7.33 2.23 -8.92
N LEU A 45 -6.31 2.48 -8.11
CA LEU A 45 -5.51 1.41 -7.54
C LEU A 45 -6.33 0.59 -6.53
N ALA A 46 -7.20 1.22 -5.73
CA ALA A 46 -8.08 0.49 -4.81
C ALA A 46 -8.97 -0.54 -5.53
N SER A 47 -9.64 -0.14 -6.62
CA SER A 47 -10.38 -1.08 -7.46
C SER A 47 -9.48 -2.16 -8.05
N LYS A 48 -8.26 -1.83 -8.50
CA LYS A 48 -7.32 -2.84 -9.00
C LYS A 48 -6.97 -3.88 -7.94
N ILE A 49 -6.75 -3.48 -6.68
CA ILE A 49 -6.42 -4.43 -5.61
C ILE A 49 -7.54 -5.49 -5.49
N ARG A 50 -8.80 -5.04 -5.55
CA ARG A 50 -9.98 -5.93 -5.54
C ARG A 50 -10.03 -6.90 -6.73
N PHE A 51 -9.67 -6.45 -7.93
CA PHE A 51 -9.74 -7.28 -9.15
C PHE A 51 -8.53 -8.17 -9.38
N THR A 52 -7.34 -7.77 -8.94
CA THR A 52 -6.09 -8.48 -9.27
C THR A 52 -5.85 -9.66 -8.34
N GLY A 53 -6.30 -9.60 -7.08
CA GLY A 53 -6.18 -10.71 -6.12
C GLY A 53 -4.75 -10.98 -5.59
N ASP A 54 -3.71 -10.42 -6.22
CA ASP A 54 -2.30 -10.53 -5.79
C ASP A 54 -1.95 -9.78 -4.50
N TRP A 55 -2.88 -9.01 -3.93
CA TRP A 55 -2.58 -8.12 -2.79
C TRP A 55 -3.04 -8.73 -1.47
N ASN A 56 -2.08 -9.00 -0.58
CA ASN A 56 -2.35 -9.50 0.75
C ASN A 56 -2.50 -8.34 1.74
N PRO A 57 -3.58 -8.30 2.55
CA PRO A 57 -3.70 -7.31 3.62
C PRO A 57 -2.63 -7.58 4.68
N CYS A 58 -1.87 -6.54 5.03
CA CYS A 58 -0.77 -6.62 5.98
C CYS A 58 -0.80 -5.46 6.97
N THR A 59 -0.05 -5.59 8.06
CA THR A 59 0.12 -4.50 9.00
C THR A 59 1.06 -3.43 8.43
N LYS A 60 1.02 -2.23 9.03
CA LYS A 60 1.97 -1.17 8.69
C LYS A 60 3.42 -1.65 8.85
N ASP A 61 3.72 -2.45 9.87
CA ASP A 61 5.10 -2.89 10.11
C ASP A 61 5.59 -3.84 9.00
N GLU A 62 4.78 -4.82 8.64
CA GLU A 62 5.05 -5.77 7.55
C GLU A 62 5.23 -5.06 6.21
N ALA A 63 4.34 -4.12 5.89
CA ALA A 63 4.45 -3.27 4.71
C ALA A 63 5.81 -2.56 4.66
N TYR A 64 6.26 -1.96 5.76
CA TYR A 64 7.55 -1.26 5.77
C TYR A 64 8.71 -2.26 5.69
N ALA A 65 8.61 -3.42 6.33
CA ALA A 65 9.60 -4.49 6.22
C ALA A 65 9.76 -4.99 4.78
N VAL A 66 8.68 -5.13 4.01
CA VAL A 66 8.73 -5.47 2.57
C VAL A 66 9.49 -4.40 1.79
N LEU A 67 9.18 -3.13 2.02
CA LEU A 67 9.87 -2.03 1.36
C LEU A 67 11.37 -2.01 1.68
N GLU A 68 11.74 -2.25 2.93
CA GLU A 68 13.15 -2.35 3.35
C GLU A 68 13.86 -3.53 2.68
N ARG A 69 13.23 -4.71 2.63
CA ARG A 69 13.80 -5.90 1.96
C ARG A 69 13.99 -5.68 0.46
N SER A 70 13.11 -4.89 -0.14
CA SER A 70 13.20 -4.46 -1.54
C SER A 70 14.19 -3.31 -1.76
N GLY A 71 14.87 -2.82 -0.71
CA GLY A 71 15.89 -1.77 -0.80
C GLY A 71 15.33 -0.34 -0.84
N ALA A 72 14.09 -0.12 -0.41
CA ALA A 72 13.53 1.22 -0.28
C ALA A 72 14.27 2.04 0.78
N LYS A 73 14.72 3.24 0.41
CA LYS A 73 15.10 4.25 1.40
C LYS A 73 13.85 4.95 1.90
N LEU A 74 13.29 4.46 3.01
CA LEU A 74 12.13 5.05 3.67
C LEU A 74 12.57 6.28 4.49
N PRO A 75 12.23 7.51 4.10
CA PRO A 75 12.70 8.73 4.78
C PRO A 75 12.01 8.96 6.13
N ASN A 76 10.91 8.24 6.42
CA ASN A 76 10.13 8.35 7.66
C ASN A 76 9.72 6.95 8.14
N ARG A 77 10.69 6.08 8.44
CA ARG A 77 10.39 4.99 9.37
C ARG A 77 10.20 5.66 10.74
N PRO A 78 9.04 5.56 11.40
CA PRO A 78 8.97 5.98 12.79
C PRO A 78 9.96 5.09 13.54
N ASP A 79 11.06 5.68 14.02
CA ASP A 79 12.01 5.05 14.92
C ASP A 79 11.21 4.38 16.04
N PHE A 80 11.45 3.08 16.23
CA PHE A 80 10.97 2.33 17.39
C PHE A 80 11.88 2.60 18.58
#